data_AF-A0A2N2GCM4-F1
#
_entry.id   AF-A0A2N2GCM4-F1
#
_cell.length_a   1.000
_cell.length_b   1.000
_cell.length_c   1.000
_cell.angle_alpha   90.00
_cell.angle_beta   90.00
_cell.angle_gamma   90.00
#
_symmetry.space_group_name_H-M   'P 1'
#
loop_
_entity.id
_entity.type
_entity.pdbx_description
1 polymer ?
#
loop_
_entity_poly.entity_id
_entity_poly.type
_entity_poly.pdbx_seq_one_letter_code
_entity_poly.pdbx_strand_id
1 'polypeptide(L)'
;MPGIMKEIISALNDKTVESSQGWRVDILSLDALKYSEKDKTITLQIEDRPDVGGELTWIIYLPANWIWDSAKKSEPVAPEKVSEILNHIETAFWKLDMKIKEYV
;
A
#
# COMPACT_ATOMS: atom_id res chain seq x y z
N MET A 1 -11.52 -19.43 -24.30
CA MET A 1 -11.59 -19.01 -22.89
C MET A 1 -10.50 -17.98 -22.70
N PRO A 2 -10.79 -16.70 -22.41
CA PRO A 2 -9.72 -15.80 -22.03
C PRO A 2 -9.23 -16.28 -20.66
N GLY A 3 -7.99 -16.76 -20.60
CA GLY A 3 -7.38 -17.18 -19.35
C GLY A 3 -7.41 -16.02 -18.36
N ILE A 4 -7.89 -16.26 -17.15
CA ILE A 4 -7.76 -15.32 -16.05
C ILE A 4 -6.26 -15.13 -15.86
N MET A 5 -5.72 -14.03 -16.37
CA MET A 5 -4.31 -13.72 -16.26
C MET A 5 -4.03 -13.55 -14.77
N LYS A 6 -3.24 -14.46 -14.18
CA LYS A 6 -2.86 -14.36 -12.78
C LYS A 6 -2.14 -13.03 -12.60
N GLU A 7 -2.53 -12.31 -11.56
CA GLU A 7 -1.83 -11.11 -11.15
C GLU A 7 -0.34 -11.41 -10.93
N ILE A 8 0.53 -10.59 -11.50
CA ILE A 8 1.96 -10.64 -11.29
C ILE A 8 2.33 -9.46 -10.42
N ILE A 9 2.88 -9.74 -9.25
CA ILE A 9 3.34 -8.75 -8.29
C ILE A 9 4.87 -8.79 -8.24
N SER A 10 5.47 -7.65 -8.56
CA SER A 10 6.91 -7.50 -8.75
C SER A 10 7.45 -6.41 -7.84
N ALA A 11 8.52 -6.72 -7.10
CA ALA A 11 9.31 -5.69 -6.43
C ALA A 11 10.24 -5.05 -7.47
N LEU A 12 10.13 -3.74 -7.68
CA LEU A 12 11.04 -3.00 -8.55
C LEU A 12 12.37 -2.69 -7.85
N ASN A 13 12.32 -2.52 -6.53
CA ASN A 13 13.45 -2.29 -5.64
C ASN A 13 13.04 -2.66 -4.20
N ASP A 14 13.84 -2.24 -3.22
CA ASP A 14 13.65 -2.47 -1.77
C ASP A 14 12.50 -1.66 -1.14
N LYS A 15 11.86 -0.77 -1.90
CA LYS A 15 10.82 0.16 -1.43
C LYS A 15 9.59 0.24 -2.33
N THR A 16 9.62 -0.37 -3.51
CA THR A 16 8.59 -0.23 -4.52
C THR A 16 8.11 -1.59 -5.00
N VAL A 17 6.79 -1.78 -4.97
CA VAL A 17 6.11 -2.94 -5.52
C VAL A 17 5.04 -2.49 -6.50
N GLU A 18 4.96 -3.16 -7.65
CA GLU A 18 3.91 -2.94 -8.64
C GLU A 18 3.18 -4.24 -8.97
N SER A 19 1.93 -4.09 -9.40
CA SER A 19 1.11 -5.17 -9.90
C SER A 19 0.81 -4.99 -11.38
N SER A 20 0.74 -6.11 -12.11
CA SER A 20 0.25 -6.17 -13.49
C SER A 20 -1.21 -5.72 -13.64
N GLN A 21 -1.96 -5.56 -12.53
CA GLN A 21 -3.31 -5.01 -12.51
C GLN A 21 -3.34 -3.47 -12.43
N GLY A 22 -2.18 -2.81 -12.30
CA GLY A 22 -2.06 -1.35 -12.41
C GLY A 22 -2.10 -0.59 -11.08
N TRP A 23 -1.94 -1.28 -9.94
CA TRP A 23 -1.65 -0.65 -8.65
C TRP A 23 -0.16 -0.73 -8.32
N ARG A 24 0.31 0.22 -7.52
CA ARG A 24 1.70 0.35 -7.09
C ARG A 24 1.76 0.88 -5.66
N VAL A 25 2.70 0.38 -4.88
CA VAL A 25 3.01 0.84 -3.53
C VAL A 25 4.48 1.27 -3.50
N ASP A 26 4.71 2.50 -3.02
CA ASP A 26 6.03 3.09 -2.84
C ASP A 26 6.21 3.49 -1.38
N ILE A 27 7.23 2.94 -0.71
CA ILE A 27 7.69 3.42 0.59
C ILE A 27 8.59 4.63 0.35
N LEU A 28 8.03 5.82 0.56
CA LEU A 28 8.73 7.08 0.27
C LEU A 28 9.82 7.34 1.32
N SER A 29 9.53 7.01 2.57
CA SER A 29 10.36 7.26 3.75
C SER A 29 9.94 6.35 4.90
N LEU A 30 10.60 6.46 6.06
CA LEU A 30 10.21 5.71 7.27
C LEU A 30 8.87 6.15 7.87
N ASP A 31 8.32 7.28 7.40
CA ASP A 31 7.09 7.89 7.91
C ASP A 31 5.96 7.96 6.86
N ALA A 32 6.21 7.62 5.60
CA ALA A 32 5.21 7.72 4.54
C ALA A 32 5.28 6.59 3.50
N LEU A 33 4.12 6.02 3.20
CA LEU A 33 3.89 5.16 2.03
C LEU A 33 2.93 5.84 1.07
N LYS A 34 3.13 5.61 -0.23
CA LYS A 34 2.23 6.05 -1.28
C LYS A 34 1.66 4.85 -2.03
N TYR A 35 0.35 4.72 -2.01
CA TYR A 35 -0.40 3.85 -2.90
C TYR A 35 -0.80 4.63 -4.15
N SER A 36 -0.65 4.04 -5.32
CA SER A 36 -1.05 4.61 -6.60
C SER A 36 -1.83 3.58 -7.41
N GLU A 37 -2.93 4.00 -8.00
CA GLU A 37 -3.71 3.18 -8.93
C GLU A 37 -4.26 4.07 -10.04
N LYS A 38 -3.90 3.74 -11.28
CA LYS A 38 -4.21 4.58 -12.46
C LYS A 38 -3.65 6.00 -12.27
N ASP A 39 -4.52 7.01 -12.27
CA ASP A 39 -4.24 8.43 -12.11
C ASP A 39 -4.55 8.96 -10.69
N LYS A 40 -4.79 8.05 -9.74
CA LYS A 40 -5.16 8.36 -8.37
C LYS A 40 -4.13 7.84 -7.39
N THR A 41 -3.90 8.58 -6.31
CA THR A 41 -2.93 8.22 -5.30
C THR A 41 -3.46 8.45 -3.90
N ILE A 42 -2.92 7.73 -2.92
CA ILE A 42 -3.18 7.90 -1.50
C ILE A 42 -1.83 7.86 -0.80
N THR A 43 -1.59 8.82 0.08
CA THR A 43 -0.41 8.80 0.96
C THR A 43 -0.90 8.44 2.36
N LEU A 44 -0.32 7.39 2.93
CA LEU A 44 -0.57 6.98 4.30
C LEU A 44 0.68 7.21 5.13
N GLN A 45 0.48 7.53 6.39
CA GLN A 45 1.57 7.57 7.35
C GLN A 45 1.92 6.15 7.78
N ILE A 46 3.21 5.89 7.90
CA ILE A 46 3.73 4.64 8.45
C ILE A 46 4.71 4.94 9.57
N GLU A 47 5.03 3.93 10.38
CA GLU A 47 6.10 4.01 11.35
C GLU A 47 6.73 2.64 11.50
N ASP A 48 8.06 2.56 11.49
CA ASP A 48 8.78 1.36 11.91
C ASP A 48 9.01 1.38 13.42
N ARG A 49 8.57 0.33 14.10
CA ARG A 49 8.85 0.11 15.52
C ARG A 49 9.39 -1.29 15.76
N PRO A 50 10.39 -1.45 16.64
CA PRO A 50 10.78 -2.76 17.11
C PRO A 50 9.60 -3.41 17.85
N ASP A 51 9.38 -4.70 17.60
CA ASP A 51 8.48 -5.52 18.40
C ASP A 51 9.13 -5.94 19.73
N VAL A 52 8.40 -6.73 20.52
CA VAL A 52 8.88 -7.22 21.83
C VAL A 52 10.15 -8.09 21.70
N GLY A 53 10.39 -8.67 20.51
CA GLY A 53 11.58 -9.45 20.17
C GLY A 53 12.73 -8.63 19.56
N GLY A 54 12.54 -7.34 19.31
CA GLY A 54 13.52 -6.47 18.66
C GLY A 54 13.52 -6.55 17.13
N GLU A 55 12.55 -7.24 16.52
CA GLU A 55 12.37 -7.24 15.07
C GLU A 55 11.64 -5.98 14.63
N LEU A 56 12.09 -5.36 13.53
CA LEU A 56 11.43 -4.18 12.98
C LEU A 56 10.08 -4.57 12.38
N THR A 57 9.04 -3.86 12.82
CA THR A 57 7.67 -4.04 12.35
C THR A 57 7.06 -2.70 11.98
N TRP A 58 6.19 -2.71 10.98
CA TRP A 58 5.58 -1.50 10.46
C TRP A 58 4.16 -1.32 10.97
N ILE A 59 3.84 -0.09 11.36
CA ILE A 59 2.50 0.37 11.70
C ILE A 59 2.02 1.25 10.54
N ILE A 60 0.78 1.06 10.10
CA ILE A 60 0.15 1.89 9.08
C ILE A 60 -0.98 2.67 9.73
N TYR A 61 -0.92 4.00 9.65
CA TYR A 61 -1.94 4.89 10.19
C TYR A 61 -3.04 5.13 9.16
N LEU A 62 -4.26 4.68 9.48
CA LEU A 62 -5.42 4.81 8.61
C LEU A 62 -6.03 6.21 8.76
N PRO A 63 -6.16 6.98 7.67
CA PRO A 63 -6.81 8.28 7.74
C PRO A 63 -8.29 8.11 8.05
N ALA A 64 -8.84 9.04 8.84
CA ALA A 64 -10.28 9.10 9.10
C ALA A 64 -11.11 9.29 7.82
N ASN A 65 -10.55 10.00 6.84
CA ASN A 65 -11.16 10.20 5.53
C ASN A 65 -10.21 9.68 4.45
N TRP A 66 -10.64 8.65 3.73
CA TRP A 66 -9.93 8.15 2.58
C TRP A 66 -10.30 8.98 1.36
N ILE A 67 -9.33 9.70 0.81
CA ILE A 67 -9.53 10.58 -0.34
C ILE A 67 -8.45 10.27 -1.36
N TRP A 68 -8.88 9.98 -2.59
CA TRP A 68 -7.97 9.91 -3.72
C TRP A 68 -7.43 11.30 -4.02
N ASP A 69 -6.11 11.42 -4.05
CA ASP A 69 -5.44 12.55 -4.65
C ASP A 69 -5.29 12.29 -6.16
N SER A 70 -5.93 13.13 -6.97
CA SER A 70 -5.85 13.08 -8.44
C SER A 70 -5.71 14.49 -8.99
N ALA A 71 -5.06 14.62 -10.14
CA ALA A 71 -4.83 15.92 -10.79
C ALA A 71 -6.13 16.65 -11.19
N LYS A 72 -7.27 15.95 -11.25
CA LYS A 72 -8.55 16.52 -11.70
C LYS A 72 -9.46 16.91 -10.55
N LYS A 73 -9.56 16.05 -9.52
CA LYS A 73 -10.40 16.30 -8.34
C LYS A 73 -10.10 15.29 -7.24
N SER A 74 -10.11 15.75 -5.99
CA SER A 74 -10.16 14.87 -4.83
C SER A 74 -11.53 14.21 -4.71
N GLU A 75 -11.57 12.89 -4.59
CA GLU A 75 -12.81 12.12 -4.45
C GLU A 75 -12.70 11.10 -3.29
N PRO A 76 -13.77 10.86 -2.52
CA PRO A 76 -13.74 9.86 -1.46
C PRO A 76 -13.49 8.45 -2.01
N VAL A 77 -12.76 7.63 -1.27
CA VAL A 77 -12.59 6.21 -1.56
C VAL A 77 -13.81 5.45 -1.05
N ALA A 78 -14.38 4.59 -1.88
CA ALA A 78 -15.49 3.72 -1.48
C ALA A 78 -15.02 2.71 -0.40
N PRO A 79 -15.84 2.39 0.62
CA PRO A 79 -15.44 1.49 1.71
C PRO A 79 -14.91 0.12 1.24
N GLU A 80 -15.53 -0.46 0.20
CA GLU A 80 -15.09 -1.72 -0.40
C GLU A 80 -13.69 -1.63 -1.02
N LYS A 81 -13.32 -0.43 -1.51
CA LYS A 81 -12.01 -0.17 -2.11
C LYS A 81 -10.94 0.07 -1.06
N VAL A 82 -11.30 0.55 0.14
CA VAL A 82 -10.35 0.69 1.25
C VAL A 82 -9.76 -0.68 1.63
N SER A 83 -10.61 -1.69 1.81
CA SER A 83 -10.15 -3.06 2.11
C SER A 83 -9.26 -3.63 1.02
N GLU A 84 -9.58 -3.35 -0.25
CA GLU A 84 -8.75 -3.77 -1.40
C GLU A 84 -7.37 -3.10 -1.37
N ILE A 85 -7.31 -1.79 -1.10
CA ILE A 85 -6.04 -1.04 -0.98
C ILE A 85 -5.20 -1.58 0.17
N LEU A 86 -5.80 -1.86 1.32
CA LEU A 86 -5.08 -2.43 2.46
C LEU A 86 -4.51 -3.81 2.12
N ASN A 87 -5.26 -4.67 1.43
CA ASN A 87 -4.75 -5.95 0.94
C ASN A 87 -3.58 -5.80 -0.04
N HIS A 88 -3.62 -4.80 -0.94
CA HIS A 88 -2.51 -4.51 -1.84
C HIS A 88 -1.27 -4.05 -1.08
N ILE A 89 -1.45 -3.18 -0.07
CA ILE A 89 -0.36 -2.72 0.80
C ILE A 89 0.24 -3.91 1.57
N GLU A 90 -0.60 -4.78 2.17
CA GLU A 90 -0.12 -5.97 2.87
C GLU A 90 0.71 -6.87 1.95
N THR A 91 0.23 -7.07 0.73
CA THR A 91 0.92 -7.87 -0.28
C THR A 91 2.24 -7.23 -0.70
N ALA A 92 2.30 -5.90 -0.80
CA ALA A 92 3.54 -5.18 -1.10
C ALA A 92 4.57 -5.34 0.03
N PHE A 93 4.16 -5.16 1.29
CA PHE A 93 5.05 -5.34 2.43
C PHE A 93 5.58 -6.79 2.52
N TRP A 94 4.71 -7.78 2.31
CA TRP A 94 5.13 -9.18 2.25
C TRP A 94 6.15 -9.42 1.12
N LYS A 95 5.94 -8.79 -0.05
CA LYS A 95 6.86 -8.91 -1.19
C LYS A 95 8.22 -8.25 -0.94
N LEU A 96 8.26 -7.22 -0.11
CA LEU A 96 9.48 -6.53 0.32
C LEU A 96 10.14 -7.18 1.55
N ASP A 97 9.63 -8.32 2.02
CA ASP A 97 10.07 -8.97 3.27
C ASP A 97 9.97 -8.05 4.50
N MET A 98 8.96 -7.17 4.50
CA MET A 98 8.65 -6.25 5.60
C MET A 98 7.42 -6.76 6.36
N LYS A 99 7.51 -6.82 7.70
CA LYS A 99 6.40 -7.27 8.55
C LYS A 99 5.53 -6.09 8.96
N ILE A 100 4.23 -6.13 8.63
CA ILE A 100 3.23 -5.21 9.20
C ILE A 100 2.77 -5.79 10.54
N LYS A 101 2.70 -4.93 11.56
CA LYS A 101 2.23 -5.28 12.90
C LYS A 101 0.80 -4.84 13.15
N GLU A 102 0.43 -3.64 12.70
CA GLU A 102 -0.88 -3.08 13.03
C GLU A 102 -1.33 -2.04 11.99
N TYR A 103 -2.64 -1.94 11.83
CA TYR A 103 -3.32 -0.82 11.18
C TYR A 103 -4.03 -0.01 12.26
N VAL A 104 -3.60 1.23 12.48
CA VAL A 104 -4.05 2.11 13.60
C VAL A 104 -4.88 3.26 13.10
#